data_AF-A0A2V7X912-F1
#
_entry.id   AF-A0A2V7X912-F1
#
_cell.length_a   1.000
_cell.length_b   1.000
_cell.length_c   1.000
_cell.angle_alpha   90.00
_cell.angle_beta   90.00
_cell.angle_gamma   90.00
#
_symmetry.space_group_name_H-M   'P 1'
#
loop_
_entity.id
_entity.type
_entity.pdbx_description
1 polymer ?
#
loop_
_entity_poly.entity_id
_entity_poly.type
_entity_poly.pdbx_seq_one_letter_code
_entity_poly.pdbx_strand_id
1 'polypeptide(L)' 'MRKIRPWAGTYADAGEKIARAQIIINGQVAYDTSFVPPIGSWQVQLSEKGQYPGENTVRVIASNDKGEDTESEDCWS' A
#
# COMPACT_ATOMS: atom_id res chain seq x y z
N MET A 1 -13.61 -18.96 -9.44
CA MET A 1 -13.53 -17.53 -9.05
C MET A 1 -13.03 -17.46 -7.62
N ARG A 2 -11.78 -17.05 -7.38
CA ARG A 2 -11.31 -16.76 -6.01
C ARG A 2 -11.66 -15.30 -5.71
N LYS A 3 -12.43 -15.07 -4.65
CA LYS A 3 -12.61 -13.72 -4.07
C LYS A 3 -11.27 -13.32 -3.47
N ILE A 4 -10.58 -12.38 -4.11
CA ILE A 4 -9.32 -11.84 -3.61
C ILE A 4 -9.71 -10.73 -2.63
N ARG A 5 -9.25 -10.80 -1.38
CA ARG A 5 -9.33 -9.66 -0.46
C ARG A 5 -7.99 -8.95 -0.54
N PRO A 6 -7.83 -7.86 -1.31
CA PRO A 6 -6.56 -7.13 -1.34
C PRO A 6 -6.37 -6.44 0.01
N TRP A 7 -5.50 -7.01 0.84
CA TRP A 7 -5.04 -6.42 2.09
C TRP A 7 -3.61 -5.91 1.83
N ALA A 8 -3.36 -4.65 2.16
CA ALA A 8 -2.04 -4.06 2.09
C ALA A 8 -1.72 -3.45 3.46
N GLY A 9 -0.52 -3.72 3.96
CA GLY A 9 -0.07 -3.19 5.24
C GLY A 9 1.45 -3.22 5.33
N THR A 10 2.00 -2.29 6.08
CA THR A 10 3.41 -2.27 6.42
C THR A 10 3.56 -1.92 7.90
N TYR A 11 4.63 -2.41 8.51
CA TYR A 11 5.01 -2.09 9.87
C TYR A 11 6.27 -1.23 9.78
N ALA A 12 6.28 -0.10 10.49
CA ALA A 12 7.52 0.67 10.63
C ALA A 12 8.46 -0.05 11.60
N ASP A 13 9.76 -0.04 11.30
CA ASP A 13 10.79 -0.52 12.24
C ASP A 13 10.73 0.26 13.56
N ALA A 14 11.28 -0.31 14.64
CA ALA A 14 11.19 0.26 15.97
C ALA A 14 11.81 1.69 16.04
N GLY A 15 10.95 2.70 16.02
CA GLY A 15 11.31 4.13 16.04
C GLY A 15 11.03 4.89 14.75
N GLU A 16 10.69 4.21 13.67
CA GLU A 16 10.31 4.80 12.40
C GLU A 16 8.79 5.08 12.37
N LYS A 17 8.38 6.18 11.74
CA LYS A 17 6.96 6.54 11.62
C LYS A 17 6.59 6.77 10.17
N ILE A 18 5.44 6.26 9.78
CA ILE A 18 4.87 6.40 8.45
C ILE A 18 4.21 7.78 8.36
N ALA A 19 4.72 8.64 7.48
CA ALA A 19 4.16 9.95 7.17
C ALA A 19 3.25 9.91 5.94
N ARG A 20 3.43 8.93 5.04
CA ARG A 20 2.57 8.72 3.87
C ARG A 20 2.52 7.25 3.49
N ALA A 21 1.37 6.80 3.00
CA ALA A 21 1.20 5.49 2.38
C ALA A 21 0.52 5.64 1.02
N GLN A 22 1.08 4.99 0.01
CA GLN A 22 0.58 4.96 -1.36
C GLN A 22 0.44 3.51 -1.83
N ILE A 23 -0.64 3.20 -2.55
CA ILE A 23 -0.82 1.92 -3.23
C ILE A 23 -1.06 2.18 -4.72
N ILE A 24 -0.30 1.48 -5.54
CA ILE A 24 -0.36 1.52 -7.00
C ILE A 24 -0.79 0.13 -7.46
N ILE A 25 -1.86 0.04 -8.24
CA ILE A 25 -2.32 -1.21 -8.86
C ILE A 25 -2.19 -1.05 -10.37
N ASN A 26 -1.44 -1.93 -11.03
CA ASN A 26 -1.22 -1.92 -12.47
C ASN A 26 -0.76 -0.55 -13.00
N GLY A 27 0.11 0.13 -12.24
CA GLY A 27 0.60 1.48 -12.57
C GLY A 27 -0.35 2.64 -12.24
N GLN A 28 -1.55 2.38 -11.71
CA GLN A 28 -2.51 3.41 -11.30
C GLN A 28 -2.54 3.59 -9.78
N VAL A 29 -2.47 4.83 -9.29
CA VAL A 29 -2.59 5.14 -7.86
C VAL A 29 -4.02 4.82 -7.39
N ALA A 30 -4.16 3.78 -6.58
CA ALA A 30 -5.42 3.34 -5.99
C ALA A 30 -5.66 3.93 -4.59
N TYR A 31 -4.59 4.25 -3.88
CA TYR A 31 -4.62 4.84 -2.54
C TYR A 31 -3.44 5.79 -2.36
N ASP A 32 -3.68 6.92 -1.72
CA ASP A 32 -2.65 7.88 -1.33
C ASP A 32 -3.13 8.64 -0.10
N THR A 33 -2.42 8.54 1.02
CA THR A 33 -2.80 9.20 2.26
C THR A 33 -1.56 9.63 3.03
N SER A 34 -1.60 10.86 3.54
CA SER A 34 -0.61 11.40 4.46
C SER A 34 -1.14 11.36 5.90
N PHE A 35 -0.26 11.14 6.86
CA PHE A 35 -0.57 11.05 8.29
C PHE A 35 0.08 12.19 9.05
N VAL A 36 -0.74 13.01 9.70
CA VAL A 36 -0.30 14.11 10.55
C VAL A 36 -1.04 14.00 11.90
N PRO A 37 -0.37 13.57 12.98
CA PRO A 37 1.05 13.20 13.06
C PRO A 37 1.37 11.85 12.37
N PRO A 38 2.65 11.59 12.04
CA PRO A 38 3.09 10.29 11.53
C PRO A 38 2.74 9.13 12.48
N ILE A 39 2.40 7.97 11.93
CA ILE A 39 1.89 6.79 12.66
C ILE A 39 2.88 5.63 12.66
N GLY A 40 2.85 4.78 13.70
CA GLY A 40 3.80 3.64 13.80
C GLY A 40 3.41 2.41 12.99
N SER A 41 2.14 2.29 12.61
CA SER A 41 1.66 1.19 11.77
C SER A 41 0.47 1.65 10.93
N TRP A 42 0.35 1.07 9.74
CA TRP A 42 -0.74 1.37 8.83
C TRP A 42 -1.20 0.10 8.11
N GLN A 43 -2.52 -0.03 8.00
CA GLN A 43 -3.18 -1.11 7.28
C GLN A 43 -4.39 -0.53 6.56
N VAL A 44 -4.59 -0.92 5.31
CA VAL A 44 -5.82 -0.60 4.59
C VAL A 44 -6.33 -1.84 3.87
N GLN A 45 -7.64 -2.02 3.91
CA GLN A 45 -8.32 -2.94 3.03
C GLN A 45 -8.82 -2.16 1.81
N LEU A 46 -8.33 -2.52 0.63
CA LEU A 46 -8.85 -1.92 -0.58
C LEU A 46 -10.18 -2.58 -0.93
N SER A 47 -11.20 -1.75 -1.16
CA SER A 47 -12.45 -2.23 -1.75
C SER A 47 -12.19 -2.40 -3.25
N GLU A 48 -12.32 -3.63 -3.77
CA GLU A 48 -12.12 -3.92 -5.20
C GLU A 48 -12.94 -2.95 -6.05
N LYS A 49 -12.28 -2.06 -6.79
CA LYS A 49 -12.92 -1.20 -7.80
C LYS A 49 -12.74 -1.81 -9.20
N GLY A 50 -13.36 -2.95 -9.44
CA GLY A 50 -13.50 -3.52 -10.78
C GLY A 50 -12.94 -4.93 -10.96
N GLN A 51 -12.95 -5.39 -12.20
CA GLN A 51 -12.30 -6.64 -12.62
C GLN A 51 -10.83 -6.36 -12.93
N TYR A 52 -9.96 -7.23 -12.40
CA TYR A 52 -8.52 -7.25 -12.64
C TYR A 52 -8.16 -8.47 -13.51
N PRO A 53 -8.50 -8.48 -14.81
CA PRO A 53 -8.25 -9.62 -15.68
C PRO A 53 -6.75 -9.72 -16.04
N GLY A 54 -6.20 -10.93 -16.01
CA GLY A 54 -4.81 -11.19 -16.38
C GLY A 54 -3.83 -11.01 -15.22
N GLU A 55 -2.56 -10.77 -15.54
CA GLU A 55 -1.55 -10.47 -14.53
C GLU A 55 -1.73 -9.06 -13.98
N ASN A 56 -1.73 -8.96 -12.66
CA ASN A 56 -1.86 -7.71 -11.95
C ASN A 56 -0.71 -7.55 -10.96
N THR A 57 -0.30 -6.31 -10.77
CA THR A 57 0.77 -5.92 -9.87
C THR A 57 0.24 -4.90 -8.88
N VAL A 58 0.45 -5.14 -7.59
CA VAL A 58 0.24 -4.17 -6.52
C VAL A 58 1.59 -3.75 -5.98
N ARG A 59 1.82 -2.45 -5.93
CA ARG A 59 2.99 -1.84 -5.31
C ARG A 59 2.54 -0.95 -4.18
N VAL A 60 3.09 -1.17 -2.99
CA VAL A 60 2.86 -0.38 -1.78
C VAL A 60 4.11 0.42 -1.52
N ILE A 61 3.95 1.72 -1.28
CA ILE A 61 5.04 2.64 -0.95
C ILE A 61 4.67 3.31 0.37
N ALA A 62 5.52 3.16 1.38
CA ALA A 62 5.38 3.85 2.65
C ALA A 62 6.56 4.82 2.82
N SER A 63 6.25 6.11 2.98
CA SER A 63 7.23 7.15 3.21
C SER A 63 7.27 7.50 4.69
N ASN A 64 8.46 7.58 5.28
CA ASN A 64 8.63 8.02 6.66
C ASN A 64 8.70 9.56 6.77
N ASP A 65 8.79 10.09 8.00
CA ASP A 65 8.83 11.54 8.25
C ASP A 65 10.11 12.24 7.79
N LYS A 66 11.12 11.47 7.39
CA LYS A 66 12.37 11.96 6.78
C LYS A 66 12.32 11.95 5.25
N GLY A 67 11.23 11.45 4.67
CA GLY A 67 11.08 11.30 3.22
C GLY A 67 11.78 10.07 2.64
N GLU A 68 12.13 9.07 3.47
CA GLU A 68 12.65 7.78 3.00
C GLU A 68 11.48 6.85 2.70
N ASP A 69 11.57 6.14 1.57
CA ASP A 69 10.52 5.26 1.08
C ASP A 69 10.90 3.79 1.29
N THR A 70 9.95 3.01 1.80
CA THR A 70 9.98 1.55 1.78
C THR A 70 8.92 1.05 0.82
N GLU A 71 9.32 0.21 -0.13
CA GLU A 71 8.42 -0.35 -1.13
C GLU A 71 8.26 -1.86 -1.03
N SER A 72 7.07 -2.34 -1.36
CA SER A 72 6.77 -3.76 -1.47
C SER A 72 5.88 -3.99 -2.69
N GLU A 73 6.18 -5.03 -3.46
CA GLU A 73 5.46 -5.39 -4.67
C GLU A 73 4.96 -6.83 -4.58
N ASP A 74 3.72 -7.06 -5.01
CA ASP A 74 3.14 -8.39 -5.14
C ASP A 74 2.38 -8.51 -6.46
N CYS A 75 2.42 -9.70 -7.06
CA CYS A 75 1.84 -9.97 -8.38
C CYS A 75 0.87 -11.15 -8.30
N TRP A 76 -0.28 -11.05 -8.98
CA TRP A 76 -1.27 -12.12 -9.06
C TRP A 76 -1.91 -12.26 -10.45
N SER A 77 -2.42 -13.45 -10.75
CA SER A 77 -3.12 -13.81 -12.00
C SER A 77 -4.50 -14.42 -11.74
#